data_AF-A0A0D2MY96-F1
#
_entry.id   AF-A0A0D2MY96-F1
#
_cell.length_a   1.000
_cell.length_b   1.000
_cell.length_c   1.000
_cell.angle_alpha   90.00
_cell.angle_beta   90.00
_cell.angle_gamma   90.00
#
_symmetry.space_group_name_H-M   'P 1'
#
loop_
_entity.id
_entity.type
_entity.pdbx_description
1 polymer ?
#
loop_
_entity_poly.entity_id
_entity_poly.type
_entity_poly.pdbx_seq_one_letter_code
_entity_poly.pdbx_strand_id
1 'polypeptide(L)'
;MVQLEVGSGAAAGAADAPAAAPRAKVGSLQQFVAADSDCEERGVSDFPASEVHKIAILDLRLGNTDRNGGNILARRGAGGAWELVPIDHGCCLPDRFEDLSFEWQWWPQAERPFDDAARAYIASLDAERDAATLAAHGLVLRPECLRVLRVCTMLLQKAAAAGLTPSQIAGIASRQALGRSPLEKMHGAAAALAGVGAGGAGGFDEAAYLGYMGKLIDELLEDDFVLDNGGQLLL
;
A
#
# COMPACT_ATOMS: atom_id res chain seq x y z
N MET A 1 18.08 7.64 -6.40
CA MET A 1 18.63 6.95 -7.58
C MET A 1 20.13 6.83 -7.38
N VAL A 2 20.64 5.62 -7.14
CA VAL A 2 22.08 5.38 -6.97
C VAL A 2 22.57 4.72 -8.26
N GLN A 3 23.43 5.41 -9.00
CA GLN A 3 24.20 4.76 -10.07
C GLN A 3 25.34 3.99 -9.42
N LEU A 4 25.33 2.67 -9.57
CA LEU A 4 26.46 1.82 -9.20
C LEU A 4 27.27 1.54 -10.47
N GLU A 5 28.56 1.88 -10.42
CA GLU A 5 29.52 1.42 -11.41
C GLU A 5 29.85 -0.05 -11.13
N VAL A 6 29.76 -0.89 -12.17
CA VAL A 6 30.09 -2.30 -12.07
C VAL A 6 31.62 -2.42 -12.10
N GLY A 7 32.22 -2.87 -11.00
CA GLY A 7 33.67 -3.11 -10.93
C GLY A 7 34.12 -4.09 -12.01
N SER A 8 35.07 -3.70 -12.85
CA SER A 8 35.64 -4.55 -13.89
C SER A 8 36.48 -5.65 -13.25
N GLY A 9 35.94 -6.85 -13.13
CA GLY A 9 36.73 -8.05 -12.88
C GLY A 9 37.63 -8.33 -14.07
N ALA A 10 38.89 -7.90 -14.01
CA ALA A 10 39.87 -8.14 -15.06
C ALA A 10 40.36 -9.59 -14.98
N ALA A 11 39.90 -10.45 -15.91
CA ALA A 11 40.61 -11.65 -16.30
C ALA A 11 41.53 -11.28 -17.47
N ALA A 12 42.83 -11.50 -17.31
CA ALA A 12 43.84 -11.20 -18.32
C ALA A 12 43.79 -12.22 -19.47
N GLY A 13 43.65 -11.74 -20.72
CA GLY A 13 43.96 -12.53 -21.90
C GLY A 13 43.20 -12.14 -23.17
N ALA A 14 43.98 -11.82 -24.22
CA ALA A 14 43.63 -11.61 -25.63
C ALA A 14 43.00 -10.24 -26.02
N ALA A 15 43.64 -9.61 -27.01
CA ALA A 15 43.23 -8.34 -27.61
C ALA A 15 41.97 -8.55 -28.45
N ASP A 16 40.84 -8.09 -27.92
CA ASP A 16 39.59 -7.92 -28.64
C ASP A 16 39.21 -6.43 -28.59
N ALA A 17 38.46 -5.95 -29.58
CA ALA A 17 38.01 -4.55 -29.67
C ALA A 17 37.42 -4.07 -28.33
N PRO A 18 37.53 -2.78 -27.94
CA PRO A 18 37.08 -2.33 -26.63
C PRO A 18 35.62 -2.72 -26.44
N ALA A 19 35.38 -3.74 -25.62
CA ALA A 19 34.05 -4.19 -25.26
C ALA A 19 33.31 -2.96 -24.72
N ALA A 20 32.16 -2.65 -25.31
CA ALA A 20 31.35 -1.53 -24.85
C ALA A 20 31.19 -1.63 -23.34
N ALA A 21 31.52 -0.55 -22.62
CA ALA A 21 31.46 -0.54 -21.16
C ALA A 21 30.09 -1.08 -20.71
N PRO A 22 30.04 -2.02 -19.77
CA PRO A 22 28.80 -2.67 -19.38
C PRO A 22 27.78 -1.60 -18.97
N ARG A 23 26.65 -1.56 -19.66
CA ARG A 23 25.58 -0.59 -19.39
C ARG A 23 25.05 -0.83 -17.99
N ALA A 24 25.14 0.17 -17.12
CA ALA A 24 24.55 0.11 -15.79
C ALA A 24 23.05 -0.21 -15.91
N LYS A 25 22.61 -1.23 -15.15
CA LYS A 25 21.20 -1.57 -15.04
C LYS A 25 20.55 -0.60 -14.05
N VAL A 26 19.38 -0.08 -14.41
CA VAL A 26 18.55 0.71 -13.50
C VAL A 26 17.63 -0.26 -12.77
N GLY A 27 17.54 -0.11 -11.45
CA GLY A 27 16.68 -0.92 -10.60
C GLY A 27 16.58 -0.36 -9.18
N SER A 28 15.78 -1.00 -8.35
CA SER A 28 15.74 -0.73 -6.92
C SER A 28 16.95 -1.37 -6.23
N LEU A 29 17.54 -0.65 -5.29
CA LEU A 29 18.55 -1.17 -4.38
C LEU A 29 18.05 -0.89 -2.97
N GLN A 30 17.67 -1.95 -2.27
CA GLN A 30 17.23 -1.88 -0.88
C GLN A 30 18.42 -2.19 0.03
N GLN A 31 18.57 -1.42 1.10
CA GLN A 31 19.56 -1.74 2.13
C GLN A 31 19.23 -3.10 2.74
N PHE A 32 20.23 -3.98 2.80
CA PHE A 32 20.09 -5.27 3.49
C PHE A 32 19.89 -5.05 4.99
N VAL A 33 18.95 -5.80 5.56
CA VAL A 33 18.67 -5.81 6.99
C VAL A 33 18.80 -7.24 7.50
N ALA A 34 19.69 -7.47 8.46
CA ALA A 34 19.75 -8.75 9.16
C ALA A 34 18.49 -8.93 10.02
N ALA A 35 17.88 -10.10 9.94
CA ALA A 35 16.67 -10.47 10.66
C ALA A 35 16.79 -11.90 11.21
N ASP A 36 15.98 -12.20 12.23
CA ASP A 36 15.93 -13.53 12.86
C ASP A 36 15.14 -14.54 12.02
N SER A 37 14.11 -14.08 11.31
CA SER A 37 13.32 -14.84 10.32
C SER A 37 12.36 -13.89 9.57
N ASP A 38 11.56 -14.42 8.65
CA ASP A 38 10.28 -13.82 8.25
C ASP A 38 9.14 -14.19 9.22
N CYS A 39 7.91 -13.76 8.91
CA CYS A 39 6.73 -14.02 9.73
C CYS A 39 5.93 -15.28 9.33
N GLU A 40 6.26 -15.99 8.24
CA GLU A 40 5.60 -17.26 7.88
C GLU A 40 5.99 -18.39 8.84
N GLU A 41 7.25 -18.38 9.29
CA GLU A 41 7.81 -19.43 10.15
C GLU A 41 7.53 -19.22 11.65
N ARG A 42 6.80 -18.15 12.04
CA ARG A 42 6.61 -17.75 13.44
C ARG A 42 5.17 -17.44 13.80
N GLY A 43 4.83 -17.67 15.07
CA GLY A 43 3.56 -17.20 15.64
C GLY A 43 3.52 -15.68 15.72
N VAL A 44 2.50 -15.08 15.10
CA VAL A 44 2.37 -13.62 14.98
C VAL A 44 1.98 -12.92 16.29
N SER A 45 1.50 -13.66 17.29
CA SER A 45 0.94 -13.11 18.54
C SER A 45 1.93 -12.32 19.40
N ASP A 46 3.23 -12.54 19.25
CA ASP A 46 4.26 -11.87 20.05
C ASP A 46 4.64 -10.47 19.50
N PHE A 47 4.16 -10.12 18.30
CA PHE A 47 4.51 -8.83 17.69
C PHE A 47 3.76 -7.66 18.35
N PRO A 48 4.45 -6.54 18.65
CA PRO A 48 3.79 -5.33 19.11
C PRO A 48 2.78 -4.82 18.08
N ALA A 49 1.62 -4.37 18.55
CA ALA A 49 0.60 -3.82 17.66
C ALA A 49 1.11 -2.62 16.85
N SER A 50 1.94 -1.78 17.46
CA SER A 50 2.56 -0.64 16.78
C SER A 50 3.43 -1.03 15.59
N GLU A 51 4.09 -2.20 15.60
CA GLU A 51 4.89 -2.67 14.47
C GLU A 51 3.99 -3.11 13.30
N VAL A 52 2.92 -3.86 13.60
CA VAL A 52 1.93 -4.27 12.60
C VAL A 52 1.20 -3.05 12.02
N HIS A 53 0.86 -2.06 12.85
CA HIS A 53 0.18 -0.84 12.42
C HIS A 53 1.04 -0.01 11.45
N LYS A 54 2.37 0.07 11.66
CA LYS A 54 3.27 0.76 10.71
C LYS A 54 3.22 0.14 9.32
N ILE A 55 3.22 -1.20 9.25
CA ILE A 55 3.13 -1.94 7.99
C ILE A 55 1.76 -1.73 7.37
N ALA A 56 0.68 -1.84 8.16
CA ALA A 56 -0.67 -1.61 7.67
C ALA A 56 -0.86 -0.22 7.05
N ILE A 57 -0.35 0.82 7.71
CA ILE A 57 -0.40 2.20 7.20
C ILE A 57 0.34 2.30 5.85
N LEU A 58 1.53 1.71 5.74
CA LEU A 58 2.31 1.74 4.50
C LEU A 58 1.59 0.98 3.37
N ASP A 59 1.16 -0.25 3.63
CA ASP A 59 0.55 -1.13 2.64
C ASP A 59 -0.81 -0.60 2.17
N LEU A 60 -1.66 -0.09 3.09
CA LEU A 60 -2.92 0.53 2.72
C LEU A 60 -2.68 1.78 1.88
N ARG A 61 -1.78 2.67 2.30
CA ARG A 61 -1.44 3.90 1.55
C ARG A 61 -0.95 3.60 0.13
N LEU A 62 -0.09 2.59 -0.03
CA LEU A 62 0.50 2.24 -1.33
C LEU A 62 -0.37 1.30 -2.17
N GLY A 63 -1.45 0.73 -1.61
CA GLY A 63 -2.24 -0.30 -2.26
C GLY A 63 -1.41 -1.54 -2.58
N ASN A 64 -0.83 -2.18 -1.57
CA ASN A 64 -0.03 -3.40 -1.77
C ASN A 64 -0.90 -4.58 -2.23
N THR A 65 -0.47 -5.30 -3.26
CA THR A 65 -1.18 -6.47 -3.81
C THR A 65 -0.59 -7.81 -3.39
N ASP A 66 0.49 -7.82 -2.60
CA ASP A 66 1.22 -9.04 -2.25
C ASP A 66 1.86 -8.96 -0.85
N ARG A 67 1.15 -8.40 0.14
CA ARG A 67 1.67 -8.47 1.51
C ARG A 67 1.32 -9.82 2.14
N ASN A 68 2.33 -10.68 2.22
CA ASN A 68 2.32 -11.95 2.97
C ASN A 68 3.38 -11.94 4.10
N GLY A 69 3.36 -12.97 4.96
CA GLY A 69 4.25 -13.15 6.09
C GLY A 69 5.72 -13.30 5.67
N GLY A 70 6.00 -13.91 4.51
CA GLY A 70 7.34 -14.00 3.93
C GLY A 70 7.92 -12.63 3.56
N ASN A 71 7.05 -11.66 3.27
CA ASN A 71 7.42 -10.29 2.94
C ASN A 71 7.60 -9.39 4.19
N ILE A 72 7.52 -9.94 5.40
CA ILE A 72 7.73 -9.21 6.66
C ILE A 72 8.84 -9.88 7.46
N LEU A 73 9.99 -9.21 7.58
CA LEU A 73 11.08 -9.70 8.41
C LEU A 73 10.86 -9.35 9.87
N ALA A 74 11.13 -10.30 10.76
CA ALA A 74 11.09 -10.12 12.20
C ALA A 74 12.51 -10.12 12.78
N ARG A 75 12.84 -9.12 13.60
CA ARG A 75 14.12 -9.06 14.29
C ARG A 75 13.99 -8.56 15.72
N ARG A 76 14.94 -8.93 16.58
CA ARG A 76 15.03 -8.35 17.93
C ARG A 76 15.71 -6.98 17.89
N GLY A 77 15.00 -5.95 18.34
CA GLY A 77 15.55 -4.61 18.56
C GLY A 77 16.51 -4.57 19.75
N ALA A 78 17.17 -3.43 19.96
CA ALA A 78 18.17 -3.26 21.03
C ALA A 78 17.60 -3.52 22.45
N GLY A 79 16.30 -3.33 22.65
CA GLY A 79 15.60 -3.61 23.90
C GLY A 79 15.00 -5.02 24.02
N GLY A 80 15.28 -5.92 23.07
CA GLY A 80 14.73 -7.28 23.02
C GLY A 80 13.27 -7.37 22.56
N ALA A 81 12.58 -6.25 22.35
CA ALA A 81 11.28 -6.21 21.70
C ALA A 81 11.41 -6.57 20.21
N TRP A 82 10.34 -7.13 19.63
CA TRP A 82 10.29 -7.37 18.20
C TRP A 82 10.17 -6.06 17.42
N GLU A 83 10.92 -5.96 16.32
CA GLU A 83 10.80 -4.97 15.27
C GLU A 83 10.46 -5.70 13.97
N LEU A 84 9.55 -5.12 13.18
CA LEU A 84 9.14 -5.67 11.89
C LEU A 84 9.66 -4.79 10.75
N VAL A 85 10.19 -5.43 9.71
CA VAL A 85 10.74 -4.75 8.54
C VAL A 85 10.03 -5.27 7.29
N PRO A 86 9.11 -4.48 6.70
CA PRO A 86 8.49 -4.88 5.45
C PRO A 86 9.54 -4.83 4.33
N ILE A 87 9.56 -5.87 3.51
CA ILE A 87 10.38 -5.95 2.30
C ILE A 87 9.49 -6.19 1.08
N ASP A 88 10.12 -6.32 -0.09
CA ASP A 88 9.48 -6.69 -1.35
C ASP A 88 8.23 -5.85 -1.70
N HIS A 89 8.46 -4.57 -1.95
CA HIS A 89 7.40 -3.62 -2.33
C HIS A 89 7.18 -3.55 -3.86
N GLY A 90 7.63 -4.57 -4.60
CA GLY A 90 7.56 -4.57 -6.08
C GLY A 90 6.14 -4.54 -6.62
N CYS A 91 5.17 -5.02 -5.83
CA CYS A 91 3.75 -5.13 -6.15
C CYS A 91 2.89 -4.06 -5.45
N CYS A 92 3.44 -2.87 -5.26
CA CYS A 92 2.71 -1.70 -4.75
C CYS A 92 2.30 -0.75 -5.90
N LEU A 93 1.35 0.15 -5.63
CA LEU A 93 0.85 1.17 -6.56
C LEU A 93 0.27 0.57 -7.87
N PRO A 94 -0.67 -0.39 -7.78
CA PRO A 94 -1.31 -0.98 -8.95
C PRO A 94 -2.15 0.07 -9.71
N ASP A 95 -2.61 -0.29 -10.91
CA ASP A 95 -3.52 0.55 -11.70
C ASP A 95 -5.01 0.32 -11.38
N ARG A 96 -5.30 -0.57 -10.43
CA ARG A 96 -6.65 -1.07 -10.12
C ARG A 96 -6.71 -1.62 -8.69
N PHE A 97 -7.91 -1.86 -8.14
CA PHE A 97 -8.11 -2.19 -6.71
C PHE A 97 -8.33 -3.70 -6.45
N GLU A 98 -8.45 -4.50 -7.50
CA GLU A 98 -8.89 -5.90 -7.46
C GLU A 98 -7.92 -6.83 -6.72
N ASP A 99 -6.64 -6.49 -6.76
CA ASP A 99 -5.55 -7.36 -6.34
C ASP A 99 -5.00 -6.96 -4.95
N LEU A 100 -5.58 -5.95 -4.27
CA LEU A 100 -5.14 -5.54 -2.93
C LEU A 100 -5.20 -6.71 -1.94
N SER A 101 -4.10 -6.99 -1.25
CA SER A 101 -3.95 -8.18 -0.40
C SER A 101 -3.06 -7.93 0.80
N PHE A 102 -3.56 -8.27 1.99
CA PHE A 102 -2.94 -7.95 3.28
C PHE A 102 -3.07 -9.13 4.24
N GLU A 103 -2.02 -9.94 4.41
CA GLU A 103 -2.06 -11.06 5.36
C GLU A 103 -2.22 -10.59 6.81
N TRP A 104 -1.59 -9.46 7.16
CA TRP A 104 -1.69 -8.90 8.50
C TRP A 104 -3.12 -8.51 8.91
N GLN A 105 -4.07 -8.42 7.96
CA GLN A 105 -5.46 -8.11 8.29
C GLN A 105 -6.10 -9.13 9.24
N TRP A 106 -5.57 -10.35 9.25
CA TRP A 106 -6.04 -11.47 10.07
C TRP A 106 -5.26 -11.64 11.37
N TRP A 107 -4.29 -10.76 11.65
CA TRP A 107 -3.50 -10.85 12.85
C TRP A 107 -4.21 -10.13 14.02
N PRO A 108 -4.15 -10.65 15.26
CA PRO A 108 -4.84 -10.04 16.41
C PRO A 108 -4.48 -8.56 16.65
N GLN A 109 -3.28 -8.16 16.24
CA GLN A 109 -2.80 -6.78 16.33
C GLN A 109 -3.59 -5.82 15.41
N ALA A 110 -4.05 -6.30 14.25
CA ALA A 110 -4.81 -5.52 13.28
C ALA A 110 -6.25 -5.27 13.71
N GLU A 111 -6.77 -6.03 14.67
CA GLU A 111 -8.07 -5.81 15.30
C GLU A 111 -8.04 -4.72 16.39
N ARG A 112 -6.85 -4.18 16.69
CA ARG A 112 -6.68 -3.10 17.68
C ARG A 112 -6.74 -1.74 16.99
N PRO A 113 -7.36 -0.72 17.62
CA PRO A 113 -7.38 0.63 17.07
C PRO A 113 -5.97 1.22 16.99
N PHE A 114 -5.74 2.08 16.01
CA PHE A 114 -4.51 2.88 15.92
C PHE A 114 -4.32 3.74 17.17
N ASP A 115 -3.08 3.85 17.64
CA ASP A 115 -2.75 4.80 18.70
C ASP A 115 -2.75 6.26 18.20
N ASP A 116 -2.66 7.21 19.13
CA ASP A 116 -2.74 8.64 18.82
C ASP A 116 -1.64 9.11 17.87
N ALA A 117 -0.44 8.52 17.98
CA ALA A 117 0.69 8.85 17.14
C ALA A 117 0.47 8.37 15.69
N ALA A 118 -0.03 7.14 15.52
CA ALA A 118 -0.41 6.57 14.24
C ALA A 118 -1.55 7.37 13.60
N ARG A 119 -2.60 7.74 14.36
CA ARG A 119 -3.70 8.57 13.83
C ARG A 119 -3.22 9.96 13.40
N ALA A 120 -2.34 10.60 14.18
CA ALA A 120 -1.74 11.88 13.81
C ALA A 120 -0.88 11.76 12.53
N TYR A 121 -0.11 10.69 12.41
CA TYR A 121 0.67 10.41 11.20
C TYR A 121 -0.23 10.20 9.98
N ILE A 122 -1.26 9.36 10.10
CA ILE A 122 -2.25 9.11 9.04
C ILE A 122 -2.91 10.42 8.58
N ALA A 123 -3.37 11.25 9.52
CA ALA A 123 -3.99 12.53 9.22
C ALA A 123 -3.05 13.50 8.48
N SER A 124 -1.73 13.34 8.63
CA SER A 124 -0.73 14.18 7.96
C SER A 124 -0.33 13.71 6.55
N LEU A 125 -0.81 12.55 6.11
CA LEU A 125 -0.48 12.00 4.78
C LEU A 125 -0.98 12.91 3.65
N ASP A 126 -0.20 13.01 2.57
CA ASP A 126 -0.51 13.83 1.40
C ASP A 126 -0.11 13.08 0.13
N ALA A 127 -1.12 12.58 -0.59
CA ALA A 127 -0.92 11.79 -1.80
C ALA A 127 -0.25 12.57 -2.95
N GLU A 128 -0.43 13.90 -3.03
CA GLU A 128 0.23 14.71 -4.06
C GLU A 128 1.70 14.93 -3.72
N ARG A 129 2.01 15.14 -2.45
CA ARG A 129 3.39 15.21 -1.98
C ARG A 129 4.13 13.89 -2.23
N ASP A 130 3.46 12.76 -2.04
CA ASP A 130 4.02 11.44 -2.31
C ASP A 130 4.29 11.24 -3.79
N ALA A 131 3.31 11.55 -4.64
CA ALA A 131 3.46 11.50 -6.09
C ALA A 131 4.63 12.37 -6.57
N ALA A 132 4.73 13.60 -6.05
CA ALA A 132 5.83 14.51 -6.37
C ALA A 132 7.19 13.96 -5.92
N THR A 133 7.25 13.34 -4.74
CA THR A 133 8.47 12.72 -4.21
C THR A 133 8.92 11.54 -5.08
N LEU A 134 7.99 10.67 -5.48
CA LEU A 134 8.26 9.54 -6.37
C LEU A 134 8.76 10.04 -7.75
N ALA A 135 8.09 11.03 -8.33
CA ALA A 135 8.49 11.63 -9.60
C ALA A 135 9.89 12.26 -9.53
N ALA A 136 10.20 12.99 -8.45
CA ALA A 136 11.52 13.58 -8.22
C ALA A 136 12.65 12.54 -8.12
N HIS A 137 12.31 11.29 -7.77
CA HIS A 137 13.25 10.17 -7.72
C HIS A 137 13.20 9.26 -8.95
N GLY A 138 12.50 9.66 -10.01
CA GLY A 138 12.44 8.95 -11.28
C GLY A 138 11.34 7.89 -11.39
N LEU A 139 10.39 7.86 -10.44
CA LEU A 139 9.22 6.98 -10.44
C LEU A 139 7.97 7.79 -10.80
N VAL A 140 7.82 8.14 -12.08
CA VAL A 140 6.62 8.83 -12.57
C VAL A 140 5.50 7.80 -12.74
N LEU A 141 4.46 7.92 -11.91
CA LEU A 141 3.33 7.01 -11.91
C LEU A 141 2.35 7.32 -13.06
N ARG A 142 1.70 6.28 -13.58
CA ARG A 142 0.59 6.41 -14.52
C ARG A 142 -0.63 7.03 -13.81
N PRO A 143 -1.54 7.72 -14.54
CA PRO A 143 -2.73 8.33 -13.95
C PRO A 143 -3.58 7.37 -13.10
N GLU A 144 -3.73 6.11 -13.53
CA GLU A 144 -4.50 5.08 -12.82
C GLU A 144 -3.82 4.68 -11.50
N CYS A 145 -2.48 4.59 -11.48
CA CYS A 145 -1.72 4.33 -10.26
C CYS A 145 -1.80 5.50 -9.27
N LEU A 146 -1.77 6.75 -9.78
CA LEU A 146 -1.98 7.94 -8.95
C LEU A 146 -3.39 7.95 -8.34
N ARG A 147 -4.39 7.51 -9.09
CA ARG A 147 -5.77 7.37 -8.59
C ARG A 147 -5.83 6.37 -7.44
N VAL A 148 -5.18 5.22 -7.57
CA VAL A 148 -5.08 4.24 -6.47
C VAL A 148 -4.42 4.87 -5.24
N LEU A 149 -3.26 5.51 -5.39
CA LEU A 149 -2.57 6.19 -4.28
C LEU A 149 -3.48 7.21 -3.56
N ARG A 150 -4.19 8.06 -4.32
CA ARG A 150 -5.10 9.09 -3.79
C ARG A 150 -6.27 8.47 -3.04
N VAL A 151 -6.94 7.50 -3.66
CA VAL A 151 -8.12 6.84 -3.08
C VAL A 151 -7.74 6.04 -1.83
N CYS A 152 -6.65 5.28 -1.88
CA CYS A 152 -6.16 4.52 -0.73
C CYS A 152 -5.76 5.43 0.43
N THR A 153 -5.06 6.54 0.15
CA THR A 153 -4.73 7.54 1.18
C THR A 153 -5.99 8.16 1.78
N MET A 154 -6.97 8.52 0.95
CA MET A 154 -8.24 9.08 1.39
C MET A 154 -9.04 8.09 2.26
N LEU A 155 -9.15 6.82 1.85
CA LEU A 155 -9.81 5.77 2.62
C LEU A 155 -9.13 5.61 3.99
N LEU A 156 -7.80 5.47 4.00
CA LEU A 156 -7.04 5.31 5.24
C LEU A 156 -7.27 6.49 6.20
N GLN A 157 -7.26 7.72 5.69
CA GLN A 157 -7.48 8.92 6.50
C GLN A 157 -8.89 8.99 7.08
N LYS A 158 -9.92 8.82 6.24
CA LYS A 158 -11.32 8.90 6.67
C LYS A 158 -11.67 7.78 7.65
N ALA A 159 -11.29 6.55 7.33
CA ALA A 159 -11.60 5.39 8.16
C ALA A 159 -10.86 5.43 9.51
N ALA A 160 -9.58 5.83 9.54
CA ALA A 160 -8.84 5.99 10.80
C ALA A 160 -9.41 7.13 11.66
N ALA A 161 -9.90 8.22 11.05
CA ALA A 161 -10.59 9.29 11.76
C ALA A 161 -11.93 8.84 12.34
N ALA A 162 -12.63 7.93 11.66
CA ALA A 162 -13.84 7.26 12.15
C ALA A 162 -13.57 6.16 13.19
N GLY A 163 -12.29 5.90 13.54
CA GLY A 163 -11.91 4.94 14.58
C GLY A 163 -11.84 3.48 14.12
N LEU A 164 -11.88 3.21 12.81
CA LEU A 164 -11.72 1.85 12.29
C LEU A 164 -10.31 1.31 12.57
N THR A 165 -10.25 0.01 12.80
CA THR A 165 -9.00 -0.74 12.99
C THR A 165 -8.35 -1.08 11.64
N PRO A 166 -7.04 -1.37 11.59
CA PRO A 166 -6.39 -1.81 10.36
C PRO A 166 -7.13 -2.95 9.64
N SER A 167 -7.61 -3.95 10.40
CA SER A 167 -8.36 -5.09 9.85
C SER A 167 -9.65 -4.65 9.16
N GLN A 168 -10.42 -3.75 9.78
CA GLN A 168 -11.65 -3.21 9.20
C GLN A 168 -11.37 -2.41 7.92
N ILE A 169 -10.31 -1.59 7.91
CA ILE A 169 -9.93 -0.81 6.71
C ILE A 169 -9.49 -1.73 5.58
N ALA A 170 -8.71 -2.77 5.89
CA ALA A 170 -8.35 -3.81 4.94
C ALA A 170 -9.60 -4.52 4.39
N GLY A 171 -10.60 -4.81 5.23
CA GLY A 171 -11.91 -5.33 4.83
C GLY A 171 -12.67 -4.47 3.82
N ILE A 172 -12.51 -3.15 3.87
CA ILE A 172 -13.08 -2.21 2.89
C ILE A 172 -12.26 -2.26 1.58
N ALA A 173 -10.94 -2.31 1.69
CA ALA A 173 -10.02 -2.19 0.57
C ALA A 173 -9.94 -3.47 -0.28
N SER A 174 -9.84 -4.64 0.35
CA SER A 174 -9.56 -5.93 -0.30
C SER A 174 -10.80 -6.81 -0.43
N ARG A 175 -10.74 -7.79 -1.35
CA ARG A 175 -11.82 -8.76 -1.54
C ARG A 175 -11.78 -9.83 -0.46
N GLN A 176 -12.89 -10.02 0.26
CA GLN A 176 -13.03 -11.04 1.31
C GLN A 176 -13.58 -12.38 0.79
N ALA A 177 -14.21 -12.37 -0.39
CA ALA A 177 -14.79 -13.54 -1.04
C ALA A 177 -14.68 -13.38 -2.57
N LEU A 178 -15.40 -14.20 -3.35
CA LEU A 178 -15.43 -14.12 -4.82
C LEU A 178 -16.04 -12.81 -5.38
N GLY A 179 -16.49 -11.89 -4.52
CA GLY A 179 -17.11 -10.63 -4.89
C GLY A 179 -16.14 -9.44 -4.83
N ARG A 180 -16.56 -8.33 -5.46
CA ARG A 180 -15.88 -7.04 -5.39
C ARG A 180 -15.84 -6.50 -3.97
N SER A 181 -14.71 -5.90 -3.57
CA SER A 181 -14.59 -5.19 -2.30
C SER A 181 -15.53 -3.97 -2.25
N PRO A 182 -15.85 -3.46 -1.05
CA PRO A 182 -16.53 -2.16 -0.92
C PRO A 182 -15.82 -1.05 -1.69
N LEU A 183 -14.49 -1.00 -1.64
CA LEU A 183 -13.69 -0.01 -2.37
C LEU A 183 -13.88 -0.10 -3.88
N GLU A 184 -13.90 -1.31 -4.46
CA GLU A 184 -14.17 -1.51 -5.88
C GLU A 184 -15.59 -1.08 -6.29
N LYS A 185 -16.58 -1.33 -5.43
CA LYS A 185 -17.97 -0.91 -5.67
C LYS A 185 -18.06 0.63 -5.70
N MET A 186 -17.44 1.29 -4.72
CA MET A 186 -17.35 2.75 -4.68
C MET A 186 -16.61 3.31 -5.90
N HIS A 187 -15.48 2.71 -6.27
CA HIS A 187 -14.73 3.06 -7.48
C HIS A 187 -15.61 3.02 -8.73
N GLY A 188 -16.36 1.92 -8.93
CA GLY A 188 -17.26 1.78 -10.07
C GLY A 188 -18.37 2.83 -10.09
N ALA A 189 -18.97 3.12 -8.93
CA ALA A 189 -20.02 4.14 -8.81
C ALA A 189 -19.48 5.56 -9.08
N ALA A 190 -18.36 5.92 -8.46
CA ALA A 190 -17.72 7.21 -8.67
C ALA A 190 -17.27 7.41 -10.12
N ALA A 191 -16.71 6.37 -10.76
CA ALA A 191 -16.30 6.42 -12.16
C ALA A 191 -17.49 6.62 -13.11
N ALA A 192 -18.62 5.95 -12.84
CA ALA A 192 -19.85 6.15 -13.61
C ALA A 192 -20.38 7.59 -13.46
N LEU A 193 -20.42 8.13 -12.24
CA LEU A 193 -20.87 9.50 -11.98
C LEU A 193 -19.95 10.54 -12.63
N ALA A 194 -18.64 10.37 -12.53
CA ALA A 194 -17.65 11.24 -13.16
C ALA A 194 -17.70 11.16 -14.70
N GLY A 195 -18.06 10.01 -15.27
CA GLY A 195 -18.27 9.85 -16.71
C GLY A 195 -19.58 10.47 -17.23
N VAL A 196 -20.65 10.49 -16.42
CA VAL A 196 -21.96 11.04 -16.81
C VAL A 196 -21.99 12.57 -16.81
N GLY A 197 -21.14 13.23 -16.01
CA GLY A 197 -21.00 14.70 -16.01
C GLY A 197 -20.40 15.28 -17.31
N ALA A 198 -19.73 14.45 -18.12
CA ALA A 198 -19.06 14.86 -19.36
C ALA A 198 -19.97 14.75 -20.60
N GLY A 199 -21.23 15.19 -20.47
CA GLY A 199 -22.22 15.22 -21.55
C GLY A 199 -21.74 16.01 -22.78
N GLY A 200 -21.08 15.31 -23.70
CA GLY A 200 -20.55 15.85 -24.95
C GLY A 200 -19.02 15.88 -24.98
N ALA A 201 -18.41 14.82 -25.52
CA ALA A 201 -16.99 14.75 -25.94
C ALA A 201 -15.88 14.99 -24.89
N GLY A 202 -16.20 15.04 -23.59
CA GLY A 202 -15.23 15.27 -22.50
C GLY A 202 -14.69 13.97 -21.90
N GLY A 203 -13.37 13.90 -21.67
CA GLY A 203 -12.71 12.77 -21.01
C GLY A 203 -13.07 12.60 -19.52
N PHE A 204 -12.50 11.59 -18.88
CA PHE A 204 -12.67 11.29 -17.46
C PHE A 204 -12.27 12.48 -16.56
N ASP A 205 -13.20 13.00 -15.76
CA ASP A 205 -12.93 14.06 -14.79
C ASP A 205 -12.43 13.47 -13.47
N GLU A 206 -11.10 13.52 -13.28
CA GLU A 206 -10.43 13.00 -12.09
C GLU A 206 -10.85 13.73 -10.80
N ALA A 207 -11.08 15.05 -10.87
CA ALA A 207 -11.44 15.83 -9.69
C ALA A 207 -12.87 15.50 -9.24
N ALA A 208 -13.80 15.40 -10.20
CA ALA A 208 -15.16 14.94 -9.92
C ALA A 208 -15.17 13.52 -9.36
N TYR A 209 -14.38 12.61 -9.96
CA TYR A 209 -14.22 11.24 -9.48
C TYR A 209 -13.78 11.19 -8.02
N LEU A 210 -12.72 11.91 -7.65
CA LEU A 210 -12.21 11.93 -6.27
C LEU A 210 -13.24 12.55 -5.30
N GLY A 211 -14.01 13.54 -5.76
CA GLY A 211 -15.12 14.11 -4.98
C GLY A 211 -16.23 13.10 -4.72
N TYR A 212 -16.61 12.28 -5.70
CA TYR A 212 -17.59 11.21 -5.50
C TYR A 212 -17.05 10.08 -4.63
N MET A 213 -15.78 9.69 -4.80
CA MET A 213 -15.14 8.71 -3.93
C MET A 213 -15.16 9.15 -2.47
N GLY A 214 -14.82 10.42 -2.20
CA GLY A 214 -14.85 10.96 -0.85
C GLY A 214 -16.24 10.86 -0.20
N LYS A 215 -17.29 11.21 -0.94
CA LYS A 215 -18.68 11.11 -0.46
C LYS A 215 -19.11 9.68 -0.19
N LEU A 216 -18.80 8.75 -1.09
CA LEU A 216 -19.15 7.34 -0.92
C LEU A 216 -18.44 6.71 0.28
N ILE A 217 -17.19 7.13 0.55
CA ILE A 217 -16.48 6.70 1.76
C ILE A 217 -17.15 7.29 3.01
N ASP A 218 -17.55 8.56 2.99
CA ASP A 218 -18.25 9.19 4.12
C ASP A 218 -19.59 8.49 4.39
N GLU A 219 -20.39 8.24 3.36
CA GLU A 219 -21.66 7.48 3.45
C GLU A 219 -21.45 6.08 4.03
N LEU A 220 -20.43 5.35 3.57
CA LEU A 220 -20.06 4.03 4.10
C LEU A 220 -19.73 4.05 5.60
N LEU A 221 -19.14 5.16 6.09
CA LEU A 221 -18.72 5.30 7.48
C LEU A 221 -19.83 5.83 8.39
N GLU A 222 -20.86 6.47 7.84
CA GLU A 222 -22.05 6.96 8.57
C GLU A 222 -23.07 5.84 8.82
N ASP A 223 -23.24 4.93 7.85
CA ASP A 223 -24.06 3.73 8.03
C ASP A 223 -23.31 2.77 8.98
N ASP A 224 -23.74 2.67 10.25
CA ASP A 224 -23.16 1.83 11.31
C ASP A 224 -22.47 0.58 10.73
N PHE A 225 -21.16 0.67 10.53
CA PHE A 225 -20.37 -0.31 9.79
C PHE A 225 -20.21 -1.57 10.65
N VAL A 226 -21.22 -2.44 10.64
CA VAL A 226 -21.16 -3.77 11.24
C VAL A 226 -20.57 -4.72 10.20
N LEU A 227 -19.24 -4.81 10.13
CA LEU A 227 -18.63 -6.04 9.67
C LEU A 227 -18.99 -7.12 10.68
N ASP A 228 -19.59 -8.22 10.23
CA ASP A 228 -19.71 -9.38 11.10
C ASP A 228 -18.30 -9.86 11.51
N ASN A 229 -18.21 -10.71 12.55
CA ASN A 229 -16.94 -11.31 13.00
C ASN A 229 -16.29 -12.25 11.94
N GLY A 230 -16.67 -12.15 10.67
CA GLY A 230 -16.09 -12.82 9.50
C GLY A 230 -15.91 -11.91 8.29
N GLY A 231 -15.99 -10.58 8.43
CA GLY A 231 -15.70 -9.62 7.38
C GLY A 231 -16.74 -9.55 6.24
N GLN A 232 -17.97 -10.03 6.45
CA GLN A 232 -19.04 -9.86 5.47
C GLN A 232 -19.95 -8.68 5.81
N LEU A 233 -20.30 -7.91 4.77
CA LEU A 233 -21.36 -6.91 4.78
C LEU A 233 -22.70 -7.60 5.04
N LEU A 234 -23.38 -7.22 6.13
CA LEU A 234 -24.82 -7.42 6.23
C LEU A 234 -25.50 -6.38 5.34
N LEU A 235 -26.00 -6.82 4.17
CA LEU A 235 -26.94 -6.07 3.34
C LEU A 235 -28.35 -6.18 3.93
#